data_AF-A0A1E3VY73-F1
#
_entry.id   AF-A0A1E3VY73-F1
#
_cell.length_a   1.000
_cell.length_b   1.000
_cell.length_c   1.000
_cell.angle_alpha   90.00
_cell.angle_beta   90.00
_cell.angle_gamma   90.00
#
_symmetry.space_group_name_H-M   'P 1'
#
loop_
_entity.id
_entity.type
_entity.pdbx_description
1 polymer ?
#
loop_
_entity_poly.entity_id
_entity_poly.type
_entity_poly.pdbx_seq_one_letter_code
_entity_poly.pdbx_strand_id
1 'polypeptide(L)'
;MIRHLPGRAVAGLVLSASALLLLAQPPRAWAQGAHDYPVPSSASEAFSPIREGFTVPLHPRDDLRGPVPIDDWREDRLEAARQTRWSNLPAFFRDAAVRLDSRTYWFDEDDFGYDEPKAFTTGGSLSFESGYLADFFQLRSVLYTTQPLYANADAGQSLNLTWDGDQITTLGQLSGRLLFAGQQVTVGRQLVRTPYINPYDSRMIPITYEGVVLVPEHQGPDETIDYIGAYLSRYKPREQAGFEPLSHGLGVSQDEGVLITGASYHRNGFNIGASNYWIKDTLNTAYGEIDYLLPFGTAGDDGPQLRIGANIQDQRTVGAELIAGAPYETIRRPRASPPAIKASCSRAPCRRSARRRAFRSRSGSVRPTRRRW
;
A
#
# COMPACT_ATOMS: atom_id res chain seq x y z
N MET A 1 -41.94 -46.41 -46.14
CA MET A 1 -42.00 -44.93 -46.05
C MET A 1 -41.56 -44.52 -44.66
N ILE A 2 -40.26 -44.45 -44.39
CA ILE A 2 -39.44 -43.22 -44.47
C ILE A 2 -40.20 -41.99 -43.96
N ARG A 3 -40.00 -41.65 -42.68
CA ARG A 3 -39.71 -40.28 -42.25
C ARG A 3 -38.68 -40.32 -41.12
N HIS A 4 -37.42 -40.12 -41.51
CA HIS A 4 -36.35 -39.67 -40.65
C HIS A 4 -36.59 -38.20 -40.26
N LEU A 5 -36.40 -37.87 -38.99
CA LEU A 5 -36.04 -36.53 -38.55
C LEU A 5 -34.64 -36.63 -37.93
N PRO A 6 -33.60 -36.05 -38.55
CA PRO A 6 -32.31 -35.87 -37.91
C PRO A 6 -32.15 -34.42 -37.40
N GLY A 7 -31.18 -34.26 -36.49
CA GLY A 7 -30.31 -33.09 -36.56
C GLY A 7 -30.59 -31.98 -35.55
N ARG A 8 -30.05 -32.17 -34.33
CA ARG A 8 -29.52 -31.07 -33.52
C ARG A 8 -28.46 -30.34 -34.33
N ALA A 9 -28.57 -29.02 -34.46
CA ALA A 9 -27.50 -28.15 -34.91
C ALA A 9 -27.50 -26.86 -34.09
N VAL A 10 -26.52 -26.77 -33.20
CA VAL A 10 -25.66 -25.61 -32.91
C VAL A 10 -26.21 -24.23 -33.25
N ALA A 11 -26.56 -23.44 -32.24
CA ALA A 11 -26.53 -21.98 -32.30
C ALA A 11 -26.33 -21.44 -30.88
N GLY A 12 -25.11 -21.61 -30.37
CA GLY A 12 -24.66 -20.95 -29.15
C GLY A 12 -23.72 -19.80 -29.51
N LEU A 13 -23.95 -18.67 -28.85
CA LEU A 13 -22.90 -17.74 -28.43
C LEU A 13 -22.39 -16.71 -29.46
N VAL A 14 -23.25 -15.78 -29.89
CA VAL A 14 -22.86 -14.40 -30.21
C VAL A 14 -24.06 -13.50 -29.90
N LEU A 15 -23.96 -12.65 -28.86
CA LEU A 15 -24.64 -11.34 -28.70
C LEU A 15 -24.71 -11.00 -27.21
N SER A 16 -23.73 -10.23 -26.71
CA SER A 16 -23.86 -9.32 -25.55
C SER A 16 -22.59 -8.48 -25.40
N ALA A 17 -22.30 -7.59 -26.35
CA ALA A 17 -21.19 -6.62 -26.24
C ALA A 17 -21.63 -5.18 -26.54
N SER A 18 -22.93 -4.86 -26.45
CA SER A 18 -23.44 -3.57 -26.93
C SER A 18 -24.55 -3.00 -26.05
N ALA A 19 -24.28 -2.82 -24.75
CA ALA A 19 -25.20 -2.14 -23.84
C ALA A 19 -24.47 -1.32 -22.75
N LEU A 20 -23.39 -0.62 -23.11
CA LEU A 20 -22.61 0.21 -22.17
C LEU A 20 -22.27 1.60 -22.76
N LEU A 21 -23.21 2.16 -23.52
CA LEU A 21 -23.09 3.49 -24.11
C LEU A 21 -24.45 4.19 -24.03
N LEU A 22 -24.78 4.75 -22.86
CA LEU A 22 -25.74 5.87 -22.68
C LEU A 22 -26.02 6.14 -21.18
N LEU A 23 -25.06 6.72 -20.46
CA LEU A 23 -25.31 7.57 -19.27
C LEU A 23 -24.10 8.50 -19.07
N ALA A 24 -23.83 9.36 -20.04
CA ALA A 24 -22.85 10.44 -19.90
C ALA A 24 -23.52 11.64 -19.20
N GLN A 25 -23.43 11.70 -17.87
CA GLN A 25 -23.49 12.98 -17.17
C GLN A 25 -22.07 13.59 -17.16
N PRO A 26 -21.93 14.91 -17.34
CA PRO A 26 -20.61 15.54 -17.24
C PRO A 26 -20.09 15.34 -15.81
N PRO A 27 -18.84 14.89 -15.62
CA PRO A 27 -18.28 14.77 -14.30
C PRO A 27 -18.24 16.17 -13.67
N ARG A 28 -18.97 16.36 -12.57
CA ARG A 28 -18.66 17.45 -11.65
C ARG A 28 -17.24 17.15 -11.15
N ALA A 29 -16.31 18.03 -11.48
CA ALA A 29 -14.96 17.97 -10.93
C ALA A 29 -15.07 18.14 -9.41
N TRP A 30 -15.05 17.02 -8.69
CA TRP A 30 -14.68 17.00 -7.29
C TRP A 30 -13.19 17.28 -7.29
N ALA A 31 -12.77 18.40 -6.73
CA ALA A 31 -11.39 18.60 -6.35
C ALA A 31 -11.05 17.54 -5.29
N GLN A 32 -10.66 16.34 -5.73
CA GLN A 32 -10.05 15.34 -4.89
C GLN A 32 -8.62 15.83 -4.65
N GLY A 33 -8.38 16.42 -3.49
CA GLY A 33 -7.02 16.54 -3.00
C GLY A 33 -6.45 15.13 -2.95
N ALA A 34 -5.47 14.85 -3.80
CA ALA A 34 -4.70 13.63 -3.77
C ALA A 34 -3.90 13.60 -2.47
N HIS A 35 -4.53 13.13 -1.40
CA HIS A 35 -3.86 12.63 -0.21
C HIS A 35 -3.91 11.11 -0.31
N ASP A 36 -3.13 10.57 -1.27
CA ASP A 36 -3.02 9.13 -1.54
C ASP A 36 -2.38 8.35 -0.38
N TYR A 37 -1.76 9.05 0.56
CA TYR A 37 -1.54 8.62 1.93
C TYR A 37 -2.37 9.54 2.82
N PRO A 38 -3.25 9.01 3.70
CA PRO A 38 -3.86 9.84 4.71
C PRO A 38 -2.74 10.34 5.61
N VAL A 39 -2.41 11.63 5.48
CA VAL A 39 -1.50 12.26 6.44
C VAL A 39 -2.17 12.09 7.79
N PRO A 40 -1.53 11.44 8.78
CA PRO A 40 -2.15 11.21 10.07
C PRO A 40 -2.69 12.53 10.61
N SER A 41 -3.98 12.52 10.93
CA SER A 41 -4.71 13.69 11.39
C SER A 41 -4.41 13.95 12.88
N SER A 42 -3.97 12.92 13.61
CA SER A 42 -3.59 12.94 15.02
C SER A 42 -2.26 12.19 15.31
N ALA A 43 -1.74 12.33 16.52
CA ALA A 43 -0.60 11.53 17.01
C ALA A 43 -0.98 10.07 17.30
N SER A 44 -2.26 9.78 17.58
CA SER A 44 -2.76 8.41 17.69
C SER A 44 -2.73 7.67 16.35
N GLU A 45 -2.94 8.37 15.23
CA GLU A 45 -2.91 7.82 13.88
C GLU A 45 -1.52 7.69 13.26
N ALA A 46 -0.50 8.34 13.85
CA ALA A 46 0.88 8.26 13.37
C ALA A 46 1.56 7.01 13.92
N PHE A 47 1.42 5.87 13.22
CA PHE A 47 2.01 4.62 13.66
C PHE A 47 3.48 4.49 13.26
N SER A 48 4.16 3.61 13.97
CA SER A 48 5.57 3.34 13.78
C SER A 48 5.74 2.27 12.68
N PRO A 49 6.87 2.22 11.94
CA PRO A 49 7.11 1.21 10.92
C PRO A 49 6.92 -0.24 11.40
N ILE A 50 7.27 -0.54 12.65
CA ILE A 50 7.04 -1.86 13.24
C ILE A 50 5.55 -2.10 13.47
N ARG A 51 4.82 -1.07 13.92
CA ARG A 51 3.38 -1.17 14.23
C ARG A 51 2.49 -1.20 12.98
N GLU A 52 2.96 -0.67 11.85
CA GLU A 52 2.30 -0.82 10.54
C GLU A 52 2.80 -2.04 9.75
N GLY A 53 3.82 -2.72 10.28
CA GLY A 53 4.50 -3.83 9.62
C GLY A 53 3.89 -5.19 9.94
N PHE A 54 4.53 -6.21 9.38
CA PHE A 54 4.23 -7.64 9.55
C PHE A 54 2.92 -8.11 8.94
N THR A 55 2.53 -7.56 7.79
CA THR A 55 1.28 -7.93 7.11
C THR A 55 1.50 -8.47 5.70
N VAL A 56 0.50 -9.22 5.19
CA VAL A 56 0.46 -9.82 3.84
C VAL A 56 -0.80 -9.37 3.10
N PRO A 57 -0.96 -8.05 2.84
CA PRO A 57 -2.21 -7.49 2.33
C PRO A 57 -2.48 -7.94 0.88
N LEU A 58 -3.72 -7.83 0.38
CA LEU A 58 -4.04 -8.12 -1.03
C LEU A 58 -3.83 -6.89 -1.89
N HIS A 59 -4.30 -5.75 -1.40
CA HIS A 59 -4.08 -4.47 -2.02
C HIS A 59 -3.01 -3.71 -1.23
N PRO A 60 -2.14 -2.94 -1.91
CA PRO A 60 -1.06 -2.23 -1.24
C PRO A 60 -1.50 -1.24 -0.17
N ARG A 61 -2.77 -0.85 -0.21
CA ARG A 61 -3.40 0.09 0.71
C ARG A 61 -4.32 -0.55 1.73
N ASP A 62 -4.51 -1.87 1.68
CA ASP A 62 -5.22 -2.57 2.75
C ASP A 62 -4.45 -2.40 4.07
N ASP A 63 -5.22 -2.38 5.15
CA ASP A 63 -4.74 -2.25 6.53
C ASP A 63 -3.92 -0.96 6.79
N LEU A 64 -3.86 -0.03 5.83
CA LEU A 64 -3.34 1.31 6.06
C LEU A 64 -4.33 2.06 6.94
N ARG A 65 -3.84 2.56 8.06
CA ARG A 65 -4.66 3.29 9.02
C ARG A 65 -4.91 4.71 8.51
N GLY A 66 -6.18 5.08 8.39
CA GLY A 66 -6.64 6.36 7.87
C GLY A 66 -8.17 6.38 7.65
N PRO A 67 -8.75 7.47 7.14
CA PRO A 67 -10.17 7.51 6.83
C PRO A 67 -10.51 6.40 5.84
N VAL A 68 -11.39 5.51 6.27
CA VAL A 68 -11.89 4.40 5.46
C VAL A 68 -12.60 4.97 4.22
N PRO A 69 -12.40 4.40 3.02
CA PRO A 69 -13.17 4.78 1.84
C PRO A 69 -14.68 4.69 2.07
N ILE A 70 -15.45 5.31 1.18
CA ILE A 70 -16.91 5.29 1.18
C ILE A 70 -17.41 3.84 1.29
N ASP A 71 -18.35 3.60 2.20
CA ASP A 71 -19.09 2.35 2.31
C ASP A 71 -19.94 2.11 1.04
N ASP A 72 -19.62 1.04 0.28
CA ASP A 72 -20.32 0.71 -0.96
C ASP A 72 -21.50 -0.21 -0.67
N TRP A 73 -22.71 0.35 -0.64
CA TRP A 73 -23.98 -0.36 -0.47
C TRP A 73 -24.19 -1.57 -1.40
N ARG A 74 -23.42 -1.67 -2.51
CA ARG A 74 -23.45 -2.83 -3.39
C ARG A 74 -22.84 -4.07 -2.74
N GLU A 75 -21.89 -3.90 -1.83
CA GLU A 75 -21.26 -4.99 -1.07
C GLU A 75 -22.30 -5.69 -0.19
N ASP A 76 -23.11 -4.93 0.55
CA ASP A 76 -24.22 -5.47 1.36
C ASP A 76 -25.20 -6.30 0.53
N ARG A 77 -25.54 -5.82 -0.67
CA ARG A 77 -26.44 -6.55 -1.57
C ARG A 77 -25.80 -7.80 -2.13
N LEU A 78 -24.50 -7.76 -2.42
CA LEU A 78 -23.75 -8.91 -2.90
C LEU A 78 -23.70 -9.98 -1.81
N GLU A 79 -23.41 -9.57 -0.57
CA GLU A 79 -23.38 -10.46 0.59
C GLU A 79 -24.76 -11.09 0.85
N ALA A 80 -25.83 -10.30 0.83
CA ALA A 80 -27.19 -10.83 0.93
C ALA A 80 -27.50 -11.84 -0.19
N ALA A 81 -27.02 -11.60 -1.42
CA ALA A 81 -27.20 -12.53 -2.54
C ALA A 81 -26.40 -13.84 -2.36
N ARG A 82 -25.18 -13.77 -1.80
CA ARG A 82 -24.37 -14.95 -1.44
C ARG A 82 -25.10 -15.85 -0.45
N GLN A 83 -25.69 -15.25 0.58
CA GLN A 83 -26.39 -15.97 1.65
C GLN A 83 -27.75 -16.55 1.21
N THR A 84 -28.43 -15.90 0.25
CA THR A 84 -29.79 -16.31 -0.16
C THR A 84 -29.82 -17.09 -1.47
N ARG A 85 -29.26 -16.54 -2.54
CA ARG A 85 -29.40 -17.07 -3.91
C ARG A 85 -28.34 -18.11 -4.24
N TRP A 86 -27.17 -18.01 -3.64
CA TRP A 86 -26.00 -18.84 -3.93
C TRP A 86 -25.53 -19.69 -2.75
N SER A 87 -26.42 -19.91 -1.78
CA SER A 87 -26.14 -20.67 -0.56
C SER A 87 -25.65 -22.10 -0.82
N ASN A 88 -26.05 -22.71 -1.93
CA ASN A 88 -25.64 -24.06 -2.33
C ASN A 88 -24.29 -24.13 -3.05
N LEU A 89 -23.64 -23.00 -3.36
CA LEU A 89 -22.31 -23.00 -3.96
C LEU A 89 -21.25 -23.34 -2.89
N PRO A 90 -20.17 -24.04 -3.25
CA PRO A 90 -19.02 -24.20 -2.35
C PRO A 90 -18.49 -22.84 -1.89
N ALA A 91 -18.08 -22.73 -0.62
CA ALA A 91 -17.59 -21.49 0.00
C ALA A 91 -16.50 -20.81 -0.85
N PHE A 92 -15.60 -21.60 -1.44
CA PHE A 92 -14.58 -21.15 -2.39
C PHE A 92 -15.09 -20.22 -3.48
N PHE A 93 -16.27 -20.51 -4.07
CA PHE A 93 -16.89 -19.67 -5.11
C PHE A 93 -17.93 -18.70 -4.55
N ARG A 94 -18.69 -19.12 -3.54
CA ARG A 94 -19.74 -18.29 -2.92
C ARG A 94 -19.15 -17.00 -2.35
N ASP A 95 -18.04 -17.12 -1.62
CA ASP A 95 -17.42 -16.02 -0.89
C ASP A 95 -16.30 -15.35 -1.69
N ALA A 96 -16.16 -15.71 -2.97
CA ALA A 96 -15.17 -15.09 -3.84
C ALA A 96 -15.47 -13.58 -4.03
N ALA A 97 -14.40 -12.79 -4.02
CA ALA A 97 -14.41 -11.36 -4.25
C ALA A 97 -13.59 -11.03 -5.50
N VAL A 98 -14.10 -10.11 -6.31
CA VAL A 98 -13.40 -9.51 -7.43
C VAL A 98 -13.44 -8.01 -7.26
N ARG A 99 -12.28 -7.37 -7.28
CA ARG A 99 -12.17 -5.92 -7.16
C ARG A 99 -11.34 -5.35 -8.30
N LEU A 100 -11.89 -4.31 -8.92
CA LEU A 100 -11.24 -3.52 -9.96
C LEU A 100 -10.88 -2.16 -9.38
N ASP A 101 -9.60 -1.86 -9.34
CA ASP A 101 -9.08 -0.55 -9.00
C ASP A 101 -8.52 0.10 -10.27
N SER A 102 -8.95 1.32 -10.58
CA SER A 102 -8.38 2.13 -11.66
C SER A 102 -7.50 3.23 -11.10
N ARG A 103 -6.34 3.46 -11.72
CA ARG A 103 -5.41 4.53 -11.38
C ARG A 103 -5.03 5.30 -12.64
N THR A 104 -4.96 6.62 -12.52
CA THR A 104 -4.41 7.51 -13.55
C THR A 104 -3.41 8.44 -12.86
N TYR A 105 -2.22 8.56 -13.43
CA TYR A 105 -1.07 9.16 -12.75
C TYR A 105 -0.30 10.07 -13.71
N TRP A 106 -0.12 11.33 -13.34
CA TRP A 106 0.79 12.27 -14.00
C TRP A 106 2.08 12.35 -13.19
N PHE A 107 3.19 11.99 -13.82
CA PHE A 107 4.54 12.11 -13.25
C PHE A 107 5.34 13.12 -14.05
N ASP A 108 5.98 14.04 -13.34
CA ASP A 108 6.86 15.06 -13.87
C ASP A 108 7.93 15.34 -12.81
N GLU A 109 9.19 15.13 -13.19
CA GLU A 109 10.35 15.45 -12.37
C GLU A 109 11.30 16.32 -13.20
N ASP A 110 11.74 17.42 -12.59
CA ASP A 110 12.70 18.36 -13.17
C ASP A 110 14.01 18.19 -12.40
N ASP A 111 14.94 17.46 -13.01
CA ASP A 111 16.28 17.29 -12.47
C ASP A 111 17.24 18.24 -13.20
N PHE A 112 17.72 19.25 -12.48
CA PHE A 112 18.46 20.38 -13.04
C PHE A 112 19.73 19.90 -13.79
N GLY A 113 19.64 19.85 -15.12
CA GLY A 113 20.75 19.45 -16.00
C GLY A 113 20.81 17.95 -16.32
N TYR A 114 19.76 17.20 -16.01
CA TYR A 114 19.61 15.78 -16.34
C TYR A 114 18.31 15.55 -17.14
N ASP A 115 17.97 14.28 -17.33
CA ASP A 115 16.77 13.86 -18.02
C ASP A 115 15.52 14.32 -17.25
N GLU A 116 14.46 14.71 -17.97
CA GLU A 116 13.21 15.21 -17.38
C GLU A 116 12.10 14.16 -17.59
N PRO A 117 12.01 13.10 -16.75
CA PRO A 117 11.02 12.06 -16.96
C PRO A 117 9.59 12.60 -16.82
N LYS A 118 8.81 12.50 -17.89
CA LYS A 118 7.42 12.97 -17.98
C LYS A 118 6.52 11.89 -18.55
N ALA A 119 5.61 11.40 -17.72
CA ALA A 119 4.69 10.34 -18.11
C ALA A 119 3.28 10.58 -17.57
N PHE A 120 2.30 10.55 -18.47
CA PHE A 120 0.89 10.41 -18.13
C PHE A 120 0.48 8.97 -18.36
N THR A 121 0.05 8.28 -17.32
CA THR A 121 -0.24 6.85 -17.38
C THR A 121 -1.61 6.55 -16.83
N THR A 122 -2.23 5.49 -17.34
CA THR A 122 -3.51 4.96 -16.85
C THR A 122 -3.45 3.45 -16.75
N GLY A 123 -4.28 2.86 -15.89
CA GLY A 123 -4.28 1.44 -15.63
C GLY A 123 -4.88 1.12 -14.28
N GLY A 124 -4.27 0.19 -13.55
CA GLY A 124 -4.71 -0.21 -12.22
C GLY A 124 -4.57 -1.71 -11.97
N SER A 125 -5.47 -2.27 -11.19
CA SER A 125 -5.44 -3.69 -10.81
C SER A 125 -6.80 -4.37 -10.87
N LEU A 126 -6.78 -5.63 -11.29
CA LEU A 126 -7.89 -6.56 -11.15
C LEU A 126 -7.48 -7.66 -10.17
N SER A 127 -8.17 -7.72 -9.05
CA SER A 127 -7.94 -8.70 -7.99
C SER A 127 -9.03 -9.76 -7.98
N PHE A 128 -8.63 -10.97 -7.61
CA PHE A 128 -9.52 -12.07 -7.31
C PHE A 128 -9.05 -12.74 -6.02
N GLU A 129 -9.97 -12.90 -5.08
CA GLU A 129 -9.79 -13.61 -3.82
C GLU A 129 -10.91 -14.63 -3.70
N SER A 130 -10.57 -15.91 -3.52
CA SER A 130 -11.58 -16.94 -3.30
C SER A 130 -12.15 -16.88 -1.89
N GLY A 131 -13.26 -17.58 -1.66
CA GLY A 131 -13.61 -18.02 -0.31
C GLY A 131 -12.64 -19.08 0.20
N TYR A 132 -12.75 -19.44 1.48
CA TYR A 132 -11.98 -20.54 2.05
C TYR A 132 -12.51 -21.90 1.55
N LEU A 133 -11.61 -22.69 1.00
CA LEU A 133 -11.81 -24.10 0.72
C LEU A 133 -11.50 -24.90 1.99
N ALA A 134 -12.47 -25.69 2.43
CA ALA A 134 -12.38 -26.52 3.64
C ALA A 134 -11.95 -25.72 4.90
N ASP A 135 -12.34 -24.45 4.97
CA ASP A 135 -12.08 -23.54 6.10
C ASP A 135 -10.59 -23.23 6.38
N PHE A 136 -9.67 -23.64 5.51
CA PHE A 136 -8.23 -23.40 5.73
C PHE A 136 -7.48 -22.82 4.53
N PHE A 137 -7.88 -23.09 3.28
CA PHE A 137 -7.14 -22.66 2.10
C PHE A 137 -7.87 -21.58 1.30
N GLN A 138 -7.15 -20.55 0.86
CA GLN A 138 -7.68 -19.48 0.02
C GLN A 138 -6.73 -19.18 -1.13
N LEU A 139 -7.27 -19.00 -2.34
CA LEU A 139 -6.53 -18.58 -3.52
C LEU A 139 -6.66 -17.06 -3.71
N ARG A 140 -5.53 -16.40 -3.95
CA ARG A 140 -5.45 -14.95 -4.18
C ARG A 140 -4.66 -14.66 -5.45
N SER A 141 -5.13 -13.72 -6.26
CA SER A 141 -4.43 -13.30 -7.47
C SER A 141 -4.71 -11.84 -7.81
N VAL A 142 -3.72 -11.14 -8.36
CA VAL A 142 -3.87 -9.75 -8.79
C VAL A 142 -3.11 -9.52 -10.09
N LEU A 143 -3.85 -9.09 -11.11
CA LEU A 143 -3.33 -8.60 -12.38
C LEU A 143 -3.15 -7.09 -12.29
N TYR A 144 -1.97 -6.60 -12.66
CA TYR A 144 -1.67 -5.18 -12.73
C TYR A 144 -1.47 -4.75 -14.19
N THR A 145 -1.87 -3.52 -14.50
CA THR A 145 -1.57 -2.89 -15.78
C THR A 145 -1.26 -1.40 -15.64
N THR A 146 -0.37 -0.92 -16.48
CA THR A 146 -0.07 0.51 -16.69
C THR A 146 0.18 0.74 -18.18
N GLN A 147 -0.42 1.79 -18.71
CA GLN A 147 -0.48 2.12 -20.12
C GLN A 147 -0.15 3.61 -20.28
N PRO A 148 0.75 4.00 -21.19
CA PRO A 148 1.06 5.40 -21.42
C PRO A 148 -0.08 6.07 -22.20
N LEU A 149 -0.58 7.18 -21.67
CA LEU A 149 -1.40 8.16 -22.39
C LEU A 149 -0.52 9.26 -23.01
N TYR A 150 0.60 9.56 -22.35
CA TYR A 150 1.70 10.40 -22.83
C TYR A 150 3.00 9.91 -22.18
N ALA A 151 4.08 9.88 -22.94
CA ALA A 151 5.41 9.54 -22.49
C ALA A 151 6.43 10.32 -23.33
N ASN A 152 7.36 11.01 -22.67
CA ASN A 152 8.52 11.57 -23.37
C ASN A 152 9.63 10.52 -23.54
N ALA A 153 10.76 10.93 -24.13
CA ALA A 153 11.91 10.03 -24.37
C ALA A 153 12.45 9.38 -23.09
N ASP A 154 12.36 10.09 -21.95
CA ASP A 154 12.91 9.65 -20.66
C ASP A 154 11.85 9.06 -19.74
N ALA A 155 10.64 8.78 -20.26
CA ALA A 155 9.50 8.35 -19.46
C ALA A 155 9.75 7.07 -18.66
N GLY A 156 10.69 6.21 -19.08
CA GLY A 156 11.07 5.02 -18.34
C GLY A 156 11.65 5.30 -16.95
N GLN A 157 12.30 6.46 -16.76
CA GLN A 157 12.83 6.85 -15.44
C GLN A 157 11.73 7.27 -14.46
N SER A 158 10.49 7.45 -14.92
CA SER A 158 9.34 7.67 -14.02
C SER A 158 9.01 6.46 -13.13
N LEU A 159 9.47 5.26 -13.51
CA LEU A 159 9.13 3.97 -12.91
C LEU A 159 7.63 3.61 -12.98
N ASN A 160 6.86 4.29 -13.83
CA ASN A 160 5.46 3.96 -14.13
C ASN A 160 5.30 3.07 -15.36
N LEU A 161 6.37 2.90 -16.13
CA LEU A 161 6.47 2.18 -17.40
C LEU A 161 7.75 1.33 -17.38
N THR A 162 8.00 0.54 -18.42
CA THR A 162 9.31 -0.11 -18.55
C THR A 162 10.43 0.91 -18.71
N TRP A 163 11.68 0.47 -18.59
CA TRP A 163 12.85 1.30 -18.87
C TRP A 163 12.80 1.96 -20.26
N ASP A 164 12.25 1.26 -21.25
CA ASP A 164 12.08 1.76 -22.62
C ASP A 164 10.83 2.64 -22.81
N GLY A 165 10.06 2.89 -21.73
CA GLY A 165 8.83 3.67 -21.75
C GLY A 165 7.58 2.90 -22.19
N ASP A 166 7.64 1.56 -22.24
CA ASP A 166 6.52 0.73 -22.67
C ASP A 166 5.52 0.43 -21.54
N GLN A 167 4.32 0.05 -21.96
CA GLN A 167 3.28 -0.47 -21.09
C GLN A 167 3.72 -1.72 -20.31
N ILE A 168 3.14 -1.92 -19.13
CA ILE A 168 3.32 -3.13 -18.33
C ILE A 168 1.96 -3.77 -18.08
N THR A 169 1.85 -5.07 -18.32
CA THR A 169 0.74 -5.91 -17.85
C THR A 169 1.32 -7.17 -17.24
N THR A 170 1.03 -7.45 -15.98
CA THR A 170 1.66 -8.55 -15.25
C THR A 170 0.76 -9.14 -14.17
N LEU A 171 0.84 -10.47 -14.02
CA LEU A 171 0.26 -11.19 -12.89
C LEU A 171 1.24 -11.07 -11.70
N GLY A 172 1.14 -9.95 -10.98
CA GLY A 172 2.03 -9.59 -9.88
C GLY A 172 1.75 -10.37 -8.60
N GLN A 173 0.53 -10.85 -8.41
CA GLN A 173 0.20 -11.73 -7.28
C GLN A 173 -0.51 -12.99 -7.75
N LEU A 174 -0.13 -14.12 -7.15
CA LEU A 174 -0.73 -15.43 -7.29
C LEU A 174 -0.23 -16.26 -6.09
N SER A 175 -1.06 -16.40 -5.08
CA SER A 175 -0.69 -17.03 -3.82
C SER A 175 -1.80 -17.87 -3.22
N GLY A 176 -1.39 -18.86 -2.43
CA GLY A 176 -2.26 -19.62 -1.54
C GLY A 176 -2.08 -19.18 -0.10
N ARG A 177 -3.16 -18.78 0.58
CA ARG A 177 -3.19 -18.49 2.00
C ARG A 177 -3.76 -19.71 2.74
N LEU A 178 -3.07 -20.13 3.80
CA LEU A 178 -3.37 -21.29 4.63
C LEU A 178 -3.56 -20.84 6.08
N LEU A 179 -4.65 -21.24 6.72
CA LEU A 179 -4.88 -21.06 8.16
C LEU A 179 -4.58 -22.37 8.88
N PHE A 180 -3.66 -22.34 9.84
CA PHE A 180 -3.30 -23.53 10.63
C PHE A 180 -2.77 -23.14 12.00
N ALA A 181 -3.34 -23.72 13.06
CA ALA A 181 -2.87 -23.53 14.45
C ALA A 181 -2.74 -22.06 14.90
N GLY A 182 -3.70 -21.21 14.51
CA GLY A 182 -3.68 -19.77 14.81
C GLY A 182 -2.66 -18.97 13.99
N GLN A 183 -2.10 -19.58 12.93
CA GLN A 183 -1.14 -18.98 12.01
C GLN A 183 -1.76 -18.83 10.63
N GLN A 184 -1.37 -17.77 9.94
CA GLN A 184 -1.58 -17.60 8.52
C GLN A 184 -0.26 -17.81 7.77
N VAL A 185 -0.21 -18.82 6.91
CA VAL A 185 0.91 -19.08 6.01
C VAL A 185 0.49 -18.74 4.59
N THR A 186 1.23 -17.85 3.93
CA THR A 186 0.96 -17.47 2.53
C THR A 186 2.16 -17.83 1.65
N VAL A 187 1.88 -18.59 0.58
CA VAL A 187 2.88 -19.15 -0.34
C VAL A 187 2.62 -18.66 -1.76
N GLY A 188 3.66 -18.21 -2.45
CA GLY A 188 3.60 -17.76 -3.84
C GLY A 188 3.92 -16.28 -4.00
N ARG A 189 3.32 -15.64 -4.99
CA ARG A 189 3.52 -14.22 -5.31
C ARG A 189 2.51 -13.36 -4.55
N GLN A 190 2.99 -12.41 -3.77
CA GLN A 190 2.20 -11.67 -2.79
C GLN A 190 2.79 -10.30 -2.48
N LEU A 191 2.01 -9.47 -1.80
CA LEU A 191 2.53 -8.30 -1.11
C LEU A 191 3.02 -8.69 0.28
N VAL A 192 4.11 -8.08 0.71
CA VAL A 192 4.66 -8.23 2.06
C VAL A 192 4.95 -6.83 2.56
N ARG A 193 4.57 -6.54 3.80
CA ARG A 193 4.84 -5.25 4.45
C ARG A 193 5.60 -5.48 5.74
N THR A 194 6.81 -4.93 5.80
CA THR A 194 7.70 -4.86 6.94
C THR A 194 8.43 -3.51 6.89
N PRO A 195 9.19 -3.11 7.93
CA PRO A 195 9.93 -1.85 7.91
C PRO A 195 10.82 -1.60 6.68
N TYR A 196 11.48 -2.64 6.14
CA TYR A 196 12.37 -2.49 4.97
C TYR A 196 11.83 -3.09 3.67
N ILE A 197 10.94 -4.08 3.76
CA ILE A 197 10.37 -4.76 2.59
C ILE A 197 8.89 -4.42 2.56
N ASN A 198 8.49 -3.58 1.60
CA ASN A 198 7.11 -3.15 1.48
C ASN A 198 6.70 -3.02 0.00
N PRO A 199 5.40 -2.92 -0.31
CA PRO A 199 4.92 -2.79 -1.69
C PRO A 199 5.37 -1.51 -2.40
N TYR A 200 5.81 -0.51 -1.63
CA TYR A 200 6.18 0.83 -2.08
C TYR A 200 5.26 1.37 -3.20
N ASP A 201 3.95 1.41 -2.93
CA ASP A 201 2.90 1.75 -3.89
C ASP A 201 2.79 3.27 -4.16
N SER A 202 3.90 3.88 -4.54
CA SER A 202 4.02 5.31 -4.88
C SER A 202 4.13 5.57 -6.39
N ARG A 203 3.84 4.55 -7.21
CA ARG A 203 3.87 4.57 -8.68
C ARG A 203 2.63 3.86 -9.23
N MET A 204 2.57 3.58 -10.52
CA MET A 204 1.39 2.94 -11.12
C MET A 204 1.11 1.52 -10.60
N ILE A 205 2.14 0.69 -10.44
CA ILE A 205 2.02 -0.68 -9.94
C ILE A 205 2.99 -0.89 -8.77
N PRO A 206 2.65 -1.74 -7.78
CA PRO A 206 3.49 -1.96 -6.61
C PRO A 206 4.64 -2.94 -6.88
N ILE A 207 5.58 -3.00 -5.94
CA ILE A 207 6.55 -4.09 -5.79
C ILE A 207 5.81 -5.30 -5.20
N THR A 208 6.03 -6.48 -5.80
CA THR A 208 5.48 -7.76 -5.32
C THR A 208 6.60 -8.74 -5.06
N TYR A 209 6.40 -9.70 -4.16
CA TYR A 209 7.42 -10.64 -3.71
C TYR A 209 6.97 -12.08 -3.91
N GLU A 210 7.91 -12.99 -4.16
CA GLU A 210 7.65 -14.42 -4.29
C GLU A 210 8.35 -15.18 -3.15
N GLY A 211 7.58 -15.93 -2.38
CA GLY A 211 8.13 -16.72 -1.27
C GLY A 211 7.07 -17.30 -0.34
N VAL A 212 7.49 -17.51 0.90
CA VAL A 212 6.65 -18.02 2.00
C VAL A 212 6.67 -17.01 3.13
N VAL A 213 5.50 -16.67 3.66
CA VAL A 213 5.34 -15.76 4.80
C VAL A 213 4.42 -16.40 5.82
N LEU A 214 4.81 -16.35 7.08
CA LEU A 214 4.05 -16.76 8.24
C LEU A 214 3.84 -15.55 9.15
N VAL A 215 2.59 -15.33 9.52
CA VAL A 215 2.14 -14.29 10.47
C VAL A 215 1.04 -14.88 11.36
N PRO A 216 0.72 -14.27 12.53
CA PRO A 216 -0.48 -14.61 13.28
C PRO A 216 -1.73 -14.54 12.39
N GLU A 217 -2.69 -15.44 12.64
CA GLU A 217 -3.99 -15.38 11.97
C GLU A 217 -4.76 -14.09 12.29
N HIS A 218 -4.68 -13.64 13.53
CA HIS A 218 -5.29 -12.39 14.00
C HIS A 218 -4.19 -11.33 14.11
N GLN A 219 -4.36 -10.24 13.38
CA GLN A 219 -3.46 -9.07 13.42
C GLN A 219 -4.32 -7.81 13.50
N GLY A 220 -3.83 -6.75 14.14
CA GLY A 220 -4.61 -5.51 14.21
C GLY A 220 -4.22 -4.59 15.36
N PRO A 221 -4.91 -3.44 15.50
CA PRO A 221 -4.67 -2.47 16.56
C PRO A 221 -4.89 -2.99 17.98
N ASP A 222 -5.70 -4.05 18.11
CA ASP A 222 -6.13 -4.62 19.38
C ASP A 222 -5.30 -5.85 19.79
N GLU A 223 -4.51 -6.40 18.86
CA GLU A 223 -3.63 -7.52 19.16
C GLU A 223 -2.45 -7.05 20.00
N THR A 224 -2.00 -7.83 20.97
CA THR A 224 -0.90 -7.37 21.84
C THR A 224 0.46 -7.72 21.26
N ILE A 225 0.52 -8.77 20.44
CA ILE A 225 1.75 -9.35 19.90
C ILE A 225 1.55 -9.62 18.40
N ASP A 226 2.45 -9.09 17.59
CA ASP A 226 2.56 -9.44 16.17
C ASP A 226 3.96 -10.02 15.91
N TYR A 227 4.08 -10.84 14.87
CA TYR A 227 5.36 -11.34 14.39
C TYR A 227 5.29 -11.71 12.91
N ILE A 228 6.46 -11.84 12.31
CA ILE A 228 6.63 -12.37 10.97
C ILE A 228 7.80 -13.35 10.92
N GLY A 229 7.61 -14.43 10.19
CA GLY A 229 8.69 -15.28 9.69
C GLY A 229 8.50 -15.44 8.18
N ALA A 230 9.46 -15.02 7.37
CA ALA A 230 9.32 -15.10 5.93
C ALA A 230 10.63 -15.47 5.24
N TYR A 231 10.54 -16.19 4.13
CA TYR A 231 11.62 -16.34 3.18
C TYR A 231 11.12 -15.88 1.82
N LEU A 232 11.68 -14.79 1.31
CA LEU A 232 11.36 -14.25 -0.01
C LEU A 232 12.53 -14.51 -0.94
N SER A 233 12.25 -15.09 -2.10
CA SER A 233 13.29 -15.51 -3.06
C SER A 233 13.46 -14.50 -4.19
N ARG A 234 12.34 -13.92 -4.66
CA ARG A 234 12.31 -13.02 -5.80
C ARG A 234 11.40 -11.84 -5.51
N TYR A 235 11.60 -10.76 -6.25
CA TYR A 235 10.72 -9.60 -6.24
C TYR A 235 10.49 -9.11 -7.67
N LYS A 236 9.40 -8.39 -7.87
CA LYS A 236 9.06 -7.73 -9.12
C LYS A 236 9.18 -6.21 -8.90
N PRO A 237 10.16 -5.54 -9.52
CA PRO A 237 10.24 -4.08 -9.53
C PRO A 237 9.00 -3.42 -10.12
N ARG A 238 8.82 -2.11 -9.92
CA ARG A 238 7.60 -1.39 -10.33
C ARG A 238 7.58 -1.09 -11.83
N GLU A 239 8.75 -1.02 -12.41
CA GLU A 239 9.06 -0.73 -13.80
C GLU A 239 9.25 -2.00 -14.65
N GLN A 240 8.93 -3.19 -14.09
CA GLN A 240 9.09 -4.46 -14.80
C GLN A 240 7.89 -5.39 -14.63
N ALA A 241 7.66 -6.23 -15.63
CA ALA A 241 6.65 -7.29 -15.59
C ALA A 241 7.15 -8.56 -14.89
N GLY A 242 8.46 -8.83 -14.98
CA GLY A 242 9.09 -10.06 -14.51
C GLY A 242 9.58 -9.99 -13.07
N PHE A 243 9.76 -11.17 -12.47
CA PHE A 243 10.38 -11.31 -11.16
C PHE A 243 11.87 -11.59 -11.33
N GLU A 244 12.70 -11.00 -10.47
CA GLU A 244 14.13 -11.22 -10.38
C GLU A 244 14.54 -11.61 -8.95
N PRO A 245 15.66 -12.31 -8.75
CA PRO A 245 16.18 -12.62 -7.41
C PRO A 245 16.36 -11.35 -6.57
N LEU A 246 16.06 -11.43 -5.27
CA LEU A 246 16.11 -10.26 -4.38
C LEU A 246 17.49 -9.63 -4.27
N SER A 247 18.54 -10.44 -4.28
CA SER A 247 19.93 -10.02 -4.30
C SER A 247 20.31 -9.16 -5.51
N HIS A 248 19.65 -9.33 -6.67
CA HIS A 248 19.95 -8.53 -7.87
C HIS A 248 19.60 -7.06 -7.67
N GLY A 249 18.55 -6.77 -6.88
CA GLY A 249 18.22 -5.41 -6.44
C GLY A 249 19.28 -4.75 -5.55
N LEU A 250 20.22 -5.53 -5.01
CA LEU A 250 21.38 -5.04 -4.27
C LEU A 250 22.66 -5.00 -5.13
N GLY A 251 22.55 -5.25 -6.43
CA GLY A 251 23.68 -5.35 -7.36
C GLY A 251 24.49 -6.64 -7.21
N VAL A 252 23.95 -7.66 -6.53
CA VAL A 252 24.61 -8.96 -6.33
C VAL A 252 24.16 -9.94 -7.42
N SER A 253 25.10 -10.61 -8.05
CA SER A 253 24.84 -11.52 -9.19
C SER A 253 24.35 -12.91 -8.78
N GLN A 254 24.57 -13.32 -7.54
CA GLN A 254 24.11 -14.60 -7.01
C GLN A 254 22.61 -14.53 -6.73
N ASP A 255 21.90 -15.63 -6.91
CA ASP A 255 20.45 -15.71 -6.71
C ASP A 255 20.13 -16.03 -5.24
N GLU A 256 20.13 -15.01 -4.39
CA GLU A 256 19.93 -15.16 -2.96
C GLU A 256 18.62 -14.49 -2.51
N GLY A 257 17.89 -15.19 -1.66
CA GLY A 257 16.68 -14.70 -1.01
C GLY A 257 16.96 -14.05 0.34
N VAL A 258 15.92 -13.45 0.93
CA VAL A 258 15.97 -12.85 2.26
C VAL A 258 15.15 -13.67 3.25
N LEU A 259 15.77 -14.02 4.37
CA LEU A 259 15.09 -14.50 5.57
C LEU A 259 14.73 -13.30 6.43
N ILE A 260 13.43 -13.13 6.69
CA ILE A 260 12.88 -12.06 7.52
C ILE A 260 12.34 -12.69 8.80
N THR A 261 12.73 -12.13 9.93
CA THR A 261 12.15 -12.46 11.23
C THR A 261 11.85 -11.17 11.98
N GLY A 262 10.68 -11.04 12.58
CA GLY A 262 10.35 -9.86 13.37
C GLY A 262 9.26 -10.15 14.39
N ALA A 263 9.23 -9.33 15.44
CA ALA A 263 8.21 -9.40 16.47
C ALA A 263 8.01 -8.02 17.09
N SER A 264 6.78 -7.76 17.54
CA SER A 264 6.41 -6.54 18.24
C SER A 264 5.44 -6.81 19.36
N TYR A 265 5.53 -5.97 20.38
CA TYR A 265 4.60 -5.91 21.48
C TYR A 265 4.02 -4.51 21.56
N HIS A 266 2.70 -4.41 21.62
CA HIS A 266 2.03 -3.13 21.78
C HIS A 266 0.87 -3.18 22.76
N ARG A 267 0.78 -2.18 23.63
CA ARG A 267 -0.26 -2.08 24.66
C ARG A 267 -0.36 -0.66 25.21
N ASN A 268 -1.57 -0.14 25.38
CA ASN A 268 -1.83 1.15 26.06
C ASN A 268 -0.96 2.31 25.52
N GLY A 269 -0.82 2.42 24.21
CA GLY A 269 -0.01 3.48 23.57
C GLY A 269 1.50 3.21 23.56
N PHE A 270 1.98 2.16 24.23
CA PHE A 270 3.35 1.67 24.11
C PHE A 270 3.49 0.69 22.95
N ASN A 271 4.59 0.79 22.22
CA ASN A 271 4.98 -0.15 21.19
C ASN A 271 6.51 -0.35 21.23
N ILE A 272 6.93 -1.59 21.11
CA ILE A 272 8.33 -1.97 20.95
C ILE A 272 8.41 -3.16 20.00
N GLY A 273 9.40 -3.17 19.13
CA GLY A 273 9.67 -4.36 18.34
C GLY A 273 10.96 -4.30 17.58
N ALA A 274 11.26 -5.42 16.94
CA ALA A 274 12.46 -5.59 16.16
C ALA A 274 12.19 -6.45 14.93
N SER A 275 13.02 -6.27 13.90
CA SER A 275 13.05 -7.11 12.72
C SER A 275 14.48 -7.31 12.24
N ASN A 276 14.74 -8.46 11.64
CA ASN A 276 16.01 -8.83 11.04
C ASN A 276 15.77 -9.31 9.61
N TYR A 277 16.67 -8.90 8.72
CA TYR A 277 16.67 -9.23 7.29
C TYR A 277 18.03 -9.83 6.97
N TRP A 278 18.07 -11.12 6.73
CA TRP A 278 19.30 -11.85 6.45
C TRP A 278 19.29 -12.36 5.03
N ILE A 279 20.23 -11.88 4.22
CA ILE A 279 20.50 -12.36 2.87
C ILE A 279 21.85 -13.06 2.93
N LYS A 280 21.82 -14.35 2.61
CA LYS A 280 23.01 -15.21 2.65
C LYS A 280 24.14 -14.59 1.83
N ASP A 281 25.34 -14.63 2.40
CA ASP A 281 26.58 -14.15 1.77
C ASP A 281 26.56 -12.67 1.31
N THR A 282 25.58 -11.89 1.74
CA THR A 282 25.29 -10.57 1.18
C THR A 282 25.15 -9.51 2.27
N LEU A 283 24.07 -9.56 3.04
CA LEU A 283 23.70 -8.48 3.97
C LEU A 283 22.90 -9.01 5.15
N ASN A 284 23.17 -8.47 6.34
CA ASN A 284 22.25 -8.55 7.46
C ASN A 284 21.87 -7.16 7.93
N THR A 285 20.57 -6.89 7.99
CA THR A 285 20.01 -5.64 8.52
C THR A 285 19.13 -5.97 9.72
N ALA A 286 19.51 -5.44 10.89
CA ALA A 286 18.70 -5.47 12.09
C ALA A 286 18.09 -4.08 12.34
N TYR A 287 16.83 -4.06 12.72
CA TYR A 287 16.08 -2.86 13.04
C TYR A 287 15.33 -3.04 14.35
N GLY A 288 15.41 -2.05 15.22
CA GLY A 288 14.66 -2.00 16.46
C GLY A 288 14.00 -0.64 16.62
N GLU A 289 12.82 -0.63 17.22
CA GLU A 289 12.08 0.59 17.49
C GLU A 289 11.29 0.49 18.79
N ILE A 290 11.15 1.65 19.44
CA ILE A 290 10.27 1.88 20.57
C ILE A 290 9.52 3.19 20.34
N ASP A 291 8.21 3.20 20.58
CA ASP A 291 7.42 4.43 20.61
C ASP A 291 6.34 4.40 21.70
N TYR A 292 5.97 5.59 22.16
CA TYR A 292 4.99 5.79 23.21
C TYR A 292 4.09 6.99 22.90
N LEU A 293 2.78 6.78 23.03
CA LEU A 293 1.76 7.82 22.93
C LEU A 293 1.46 8.40 24.31
N LEU A 294 1.84 9.66 24.52
CA LEU A 294 1.58 10.46 25.72
C LEU A 294 0.30 11.28 25.53
N PRO A 295 -0.80 10.98 26.24
CA PRO A 295 -1.93 11.89 26.34
C PRO A 295 -1.58 13.06 27.27
N PHE A 296 -1.92 14.29 26.87
CA PHE A 296 -1.76 15.49 27.69
C PHE A 296 -3.12 16.10 28.05
N GLY A 297 -3.30 16.46 29.33
CA GLY A 297 -4.47 17.16 29.85
C GLY A 297 -5.47 16.26 30.61
N THR A 298 -6.46 16.89 31.25
CA THR A 298 -7.54 16.23 32.01
C THR A 298 -8.77 15.90 31.17
N ALA A 299 -8.73 16.18 29.87
CA ALA A 299 -9.87 16.09 28.95
C ALA A 299 -9.90 14.75 28.19
N GLY A 300 -9.98 13.62 28.90
CA GLY A 300 -10.26 12.29 28.30
C GLY A 300 -9.47 11.94 27.03
N ASP A 301 -10.10 11.19 26.13
CA ASP A 301 -9.52 10.72 24.85
C ASP A 301 -9.38 11.83 23.78
N ASP A 302 -9.92 13.04 24.03
CA ASP A 302 -9.94 14.18 23.11
C ASP A 302 -8.84 15.22 23.40
N GLY A 303 -7.98 14.97 24.39
CA GLY A 303 -6.87 15.86 24.75
C GLY A 303 -5.75 15.89 23.71
N PRO A 304 -4.88 16.91 23.73
CA PRO A 304 -3.66 16.91 22.91
C PRO A 304 -2.82 15.66 23.20
N GLN A 305 -2.30 15.04 22.14
CA GLN A 305 -1.49 13.83 22.23
C GLN A 305 -0.11 14.08 21.64
N LEU A 306 0.92 13.46 22.20
CA LEU A 306 2.29 13.47 21.68
C LEU A 306 2.79 12.03 21.56
N ARG A 307 3.28 11.68 20.38
CA ARG A 307 4.00 10.42 20.19
C ARG A 307 5.50 10.68 20.17
N ILE A 308 6.24 9.93 20.96
CA ILE A 308 7.71 9.96 20.97
C ILE A 308 8.19 8.57 20.58
N GLY A 309 9.13 8.49 19.64
CA GLY A 309 9.72 7.23 19.23
C GLY A 309 11.23 7.35 18.99
N ALA A 310 11.92 6.23 19.14
CA ALA A 310 13.32 6.07 18.83
C ALA A 310 13.51 4.75 18.07
N ASN A 311 14.32 4.80 17.01
CA ASN A 311 14.71 3.62 16.26
C ASN A 311 16.23 3.48 16.19
N ILE A 312 16.67 2.26 15.94
CA ILE A 312 18.05 1.92 15.66
C ILE A 312 18.09 0.97 14.48
N GLN A 313 19.07 1.18 13.60
CA GLN A 313 19.37 0.27 12.51
C GLN A 313 20.85 -0.10 12.58
N ASP A 314 21.11 -1.38 12.46
CA ASP A 314 22.44 -1.95 12.27
C ASP A 314 22.45 -2.76 10.98
N GLN A 315 23.32 -2.38 10.04
CA GLN A 315 23.42 -3.04 8.74
C GLN A 315 24.88 -3.38 8.46
N ARG A 316 25.14 -4.65 8.14
CA ARG A 316 26.48 -5.22 7.98
C ARG A 316 26.53 -6.26 6.87
N THR A 317 27.66 -6.34 6.16
CA THR A 317 27.93 -7.45 5.24
C THR A 317 28.12 -8.76 6.00
N VAL A 318 27.74 -9.89 5.41
CA VAL A 318 27.82 -11.22 6.05
C VAL A 318 28.27 -12.29 5.05
N GLY A 319 28.86 -13.37 5.54
CA GLY A 319 29.27 -14.52 4.72
C GLY A 319 30.36 -14.15 3.72
N ALA A 320 30.14 -14.44 2.43
CA ALA A 320 31.10 -14.13 1.36
C ALA A 320 31.16 -12.65 0.93
N GLU A 321 30.36 -11.77 1.55
CA GLU A 321 30.44 -10.30 1.37
C GLU A 321 30.26 -9.84 -0.09
N LEU A 322 29.22 -10.35 -0.75
CA LEU A 322 29.03 -10.21 -2.20
C LEU A 322 28.63 -8.79 -2.68
N ILE A 323 28.42 -7.83 -1.78
CA ILE A 323 28.05 -6.45 -2.12
C ILE A 323 29.28 -5.63 -2.52
N ALA A 324 29.14 -4.80 -3.55
CA ALA A 324 30.20 -3.87 -3.96
C ALA A 324 30.58 -2.90 -2.81
N GLY A 325 31.88 -2.80 -2.52
CA GLY A 325 32.39 -1.97 -1.42
C GLY A 325 32.39 -2.64 -0.04
N ALA A 326 32.18 -3.96 0.02
CA ALA A 326 32.33 -4.75 1.23
C ALA A 326 33.82 -4.96 1.63
N PRO A 327 34.11 -5.22 2.93
CA PRO A 327 33.17 -5.24 4.05
C PRO A 327 32.70 -3.86 4.45
N TYR A 328 31.47 -3.75 4.96
CA TYR A 328 31.02 -2.54 5.65
C TYR A 328 30.09 -2.85 6.82
N GLU A 329 30.14 -1.95 7.80
CA GLU A 329 29.23 -1.92 8.95
C GLU A 329 28.72 -0.48 9.11
N THR A 330 27.42 -0.34 9.22
CA THR A 330 26.75 0.96 9.38
C THR A 330 25.74 0.89 10.51
N ILE A 331 25.97 1.71 11.53
CA ILE A 331 25.01 1.91 12.61
C ILE A 331 24.36 3.27 12.40
N ARG A 332 23.06 3.26 12.09
CA ARG A 332 22.25 4.49 12.07
C ARG A 332 21.59 4.64 13.45
N ARG A 333 22.07 5.64 14.17
CA ARG A 333 21.54 6.07 15.48
C ARG A 333 20.21 6.83 15.32
N PRO A 334 19.42 6.97 16.40
CA PRO A 334 18.05 7.45 16.32
C PRO A 334 17.94 8.78 15.57
N ARG A 335 17.11 8.79 14.54
CA ARG A 335 16.57 10.03 13.99
C ARG A 335 15.29 10.31 14.76
N ALA A 336 15.31 11.35 15.61
CA ALA A 336 14.10 11.79 16.28
C ALA A 336 13.05 12.14 15.22
N SER A 337 11.92 11.45 15.23
CA SER A 337 10.77 11.84 14.42
C SER A 337 10.37 13.27 14.83
N PRO A 338 10.17 14.21 13.90
CA PRO A 338 9.76 15.56 14.25
C PRO A 338 8.46 15.50 15.06
N PRO A 339 8.33 16.28 16.15
CA PRO A 339 7.14 16.27 16.97
C PRO A 339 5.94 16.70 16.13
N ALA A 340 4.96 15.79 15.94
CA ALA A 340 3.70 16.10 15.32
C ALA A 340 2.83 16.90 16.31
N ILE A 341 3.05 18.20 16.40
CA ILE A 341 2.19 19.11 17.17
C ILE A 341 1.04 19.56 16.26
N LYS A 342 -0.13 18.92 16.37
CA LYS A 342 -1.37 19.42 15.76
C LYS A 342 -2.38 19.73 16.86
N ALA A 343 -2.67 21.01 17.04
CA ALA A 343 -3.79 21.45 17.86
C ALA A 343 -5.08 21.30 17.04
N SER A 344 -5.89 20.29 17.36
CA SER A 344 -7.27 20.21 16.87
C SER A 344 -8.09 21.23 17.69
N CYS A 345 -8.69 22.20 17.01
CA CYS A 345 -9.59 23.16 17.63
C CYS A 345 -10.99 22.87 17.08
N SER A 346 -11.72 21.99 17.76
CA SER A 346 -13.10 21.66 17.40
C SER A 346 -14.02 22.85 17.67
N ARG A 347 -14.79 23.23 16.64
CA ARG A 347 -15.72 24.36 16.61
C ARG A 347 -16.70 24.37 17.80
N ALA A 348 -16.74 25.48 18.53
CA ALA A 348 -17.91 25.91 19.31
C ALA A 348 -18.59 27.10 18.62
N PRO A 349 -19.93 27.23 18.63
CA PRO A 349 -20.66 28.20 17.84
C PRO A 349 -20.52 29.62 18.41
N CYS A 350 -19.89 30.50 17.63
CA CYS A 350 -19.75 31.91 17.97
C CYS A 350 -21.11 32.63 17.78
N ARG A 351 -21.82 32.88 18.89
CA ARG A 351 -22.98 33.78 18.92
C ARG A 351 -22.53 35.19 18.52
N ARG A 352 -23.01 35.67 17.36
CA ARG A 352 -22.87 37.07 16.93
C ARG A 352 -23.67 37.98 17.86
N SER A 353 -23.00 38.78 18.68
CA SER A 353 -23.59 40.00 19.25
C SER A 353 -23.02 41.20 18.47
N ALA A 354 -23.90 41.85 17.71
CA ALA A 354 -23.59 43.07 17.01
C ALA A 354 -23.49 44.23 18.03
N ARG A 355 -22.30 44.83 18.15
CA ARG A 355 -22.17 46.20 18.68
C ARG A 355 -21.39 47.04 17.68
N ARG A 356 -22.13 47.90 16.97
CA ARG A 356 -21.61 49.06 16.26
C ARG A 356 -20.91 50.00 17.25
N ARG A 357 -19.65 50.35 16.99
CA ARG A 357 -19.11 51.68 17.30
C ARG A 357 -18.16 52.10 16.19
N ALA A 358 -18.52 53.19 15.55
CA ALA A 358 -17.67 53.94 14.62
C ALA A 358 -16.57 54.67 15.39
N PHE A 359 -15.38 54.82 14.82
CA PHE A 359 -14.68 56.10 14.82
C PHE A 359 -13.61 56.18 13.71
N ARG A 360 -13.35 57.43 13.34
CA ARG A 360 -12.72 57.96 12.12
C ARG A 360 -11.21 57.75 11.97
N SER A 361 -10.82 57.63 10.69
CA SER A 361 -9.68 58.23 9.97
C SER A 361 -8.34 58.54 10.67
N ARG A 362 -7.24 58.10 10.06
CA ARG A 362 -6.23 59.03 9.52
C ARG A 362 -5.32 58.38 8.48
N SER A 363 -5.11 59.15 7.43
CA SER A 363 -4.24 58.98 6.27
C SER A 363 -2.74 58.98 6.63
N GLY A 364 -1.95 58.20 5.90
CA GLY A 364 -0.49 58.31 5.90
C GLY A 364 0.15 57.45 4.82
N SER A 365 0.46 58.06 3.67
CA SER A 365 1.18 57.50 2.54
C SER A 365 2.70 57.51 2.77
N VAL A 366 3.42 56.41 2.50
CA VAL A 366 4.83 56.44 2.05
C VAL A 366 5.11 55.26 1.10
N ARG A 367 5.81 55.56 0.01
CA ARG A 367 6.20 54.72 -1.15
C ARG A 367 7.43 53.82 -0.88
N PRO A 368 7.76 52.89 -1.81
CA PRO A 368 8.71 51.80 -1.60
C PRO A 368 10.15 52.13 -2.02
N THR A 369 11.12 51.40 -1.46
CA THR A 369 12.53 51.44 -1.88
C THR A 369 13.00 50.06 -2.36
N ARG A 370 13.41 50.03 -3.64
CA ARG A 370 14.25 49.00 -4.28
C ARG A 370 15.71 49.19 -3.89
N ARG A 371 16.45 48.10 -3.67
CA ARG A 371 17.88 47.86 -4.02
C ARG A 371 18.05 46.32 -4.06
N ARG A 372 18.32 45.64 -5.20
CA ARG A 372 19.63 45.38 -5.84
C ARG A 372 20.77 45.23 -4.82
N TRP A 373 21.18 44.00 -4.53
CA TRP A 373 22.28 43.29 -5.21
C TRP A 373 21.92 41.81 -5.35
#